data_AF-A0A9P0D3Y7-F1
#
_entry.id   AF-A0A9P0D3Y7-F1
#
_cell.length_a   1.000
_cell.length_b   1.000
_cell.length_c   1.000
_cell.angle_alpha   90.00
_cell.angle_beta   90.00
_cell.angle_gamma   90.00
#
_symmetry.space_group_name_H-M   'P 1'
#
loop_
_entity.id
_entity.type
_entity.pdbx_description
1 polymer ?
#
loop_
_entity_poly.entity_id
_entity_poly.type
_entity_poly.pdbx_seq_one_letter_code
_entity_poly.pdbx_strand_id
1 'polypeptide(L)'
;MLDAKSTSLSLTNVTVLKLYCDGCPGQNKNVTIIGMLMKWLYFTRSAVEEIHVIYPIVGHLYLPPDRIFGRIQNVVKRKEVIINPKEYRAIFSKFATVLDMESDFDVFDWKTAVETHVKPPGQWHFQFSSAKRMIIKKEASSSGKKSLLEVKLITAPIWECTSMC
;
A
#
# COMPACT_ATOMS: atom_id res chain seq x y z
N MET A 1 -4.17 -10.25 19.99
CA MET A 1 -5.56 -9.88 19.67
C MET A 1 -5.48 -8.44 19.19
N LEU A 2 -5.47 -8.24 17.87
CA LEU A 2 -5.22 -6.92 17.26
C LEU A 2 -6.55 -6.37 16.76
N ASP A 3 -7.26 -5.66 17.64
CA ASP A 3 -8.43 -4.86 17.26
C ASP A 3 -7.96 -3.45 16.95
N ALA A 4 -7.43 -3.26 15.74
CA ALA A 4 -7.15 -1.93 15.21
C ALA A 4 -8.49 -1.20 15.04
N LYS A 5 -8.71 -0.13 15.80
CA LYS A 5 -9.80 0.84 15.62
C LYS A 5 -9.63 1.53 14.26
N SER A 6 -10.12 0.89 13.22
CA SER A 6 -10.14 1.40 11.85
C SER A 6 -11.60 1.33 11.39
N THR A 7 -12.10 2.45 10.88
CA THR A 7 -13.37 2.59 10.16
C THR A 7 -13.74 1.28 9.46
N SER A 8 -14.81 0.63 9.88
CA SER A 8 -15.14 -0.75 9.53
C SER A 8 -15.45 -0.91 8.04
N LEU A 9 -14.41 -1.03 7.23
CA LEU A 9 -14.50 -1.50 5.85
C LEU A 9 -14.80 -2.99 5.92
N SER A 10 -16.08 -3.35 5.75
CA SER A 10 -16.50 -4.75 5.66
C SER A 10 -15.99 -5.34 4.35
N LEU A 11 -14.85 -6.03 4.38
CA LEU A 11 -14.25 -6.74 3.24
C LEU A 11 -14.84 -8.14 3.03
N THR A 12 -16.07 -8.39 3.48
CA THR A 12 -16.69 -9.72 3.53
C THR A 12 -16.89 -10.36 2.14
N ASN A 13 -17.10 -9.54 1.10
CA ASN A 13 -17.32 -10.02 -0.27
C ASN A 13 -16.25 -9.52 -1.25
N VAL A 14 -15.11 -9.03 -0.75
CA VAL A 14 -14.03 -8.50 -1.59
C VAL A 14 -12.96 -9.57 -1.73
N THR A 15 -12.79 -10.08 -2.96
CA THR A 15 -11.75 -11.08 -3.29
C THR A 15 -10.45 -10.45 -3.74
N VAL A 16 -10.52 -9.29 -4.39
CA VAL A 16 -9.38 -8.56 -4.95
C VAL A 16 -9.30 -7.16 -4.34
N LEU A 17 -8.20 -6.88 -3.66
CA LEU A 17 -7.89 -5.54 -3.14
C LEU A 17 -6.97 -4.81 -4.11
N LYS A 18 -7.37 -3.63 -4.61
CA LYS A 18 -6.54 -2.78 -5.48
C LYS A 18 -5.99 -1.61 -4.70
N LEU A 19 -4.67 -1.50 -4.64
CA LEU A 19 -3.93 -0.42 -3.97
C LEU A 19 -3.25 0.45 -5.02
N TYR A 20 -3.55 1.74 -5.01
CA TYR A 20 -2.91 2.71 -5.90
C TYR A 20 -1.83 3.45 -5.13
N CYS A 21 -0.59 3.41 -5.63
CA CYS A 21 0.56 3.97 -4.94
C CYS A 21 1.24 5.02 -5.83
N ASP A 22 1.22 6.28 -5.41
CA ASP A 22 1.94 7.36 -6.10
C ASP A 22 3.41 7.38 -5.68
N GLY A 23 4.30 7.08 -6.63
CA GLY A 23 5.74 7.21 -6.46
C GLY A 23 6.53 6.13 -7.19
N CYS A 24 7.37 6.53 -8.16
CA CYS A 24 8.59 5.77 -8.41
C CYS A 24 9.66 6.48 -9.27
N PRO A 25 10.93 6.43 -8.84
CA PRO A 25 12.08 6.51 -9.75
C PRO A 25 12.81 5.16 -9.97
N GLY A 26 12.35 4.04 -9.41
CA GLY A 26 12.96 2.72 -9.59
C GLY A 26 12.54 1.75 -8.49
N GLN A 27 11.69 0.78 -8.82
CA GLN A 27 10.80 0.04 -7.91
C GLN A 27 11.47 -0.94 -6.92
N ASN A 28 12.72 -0.73 -6.51
CA ASN A 28 13.47 -1.59 -5.60
C ASN A 28 13.28 -1.30 -4.10
N LYS A 29 12.55 -0.25 -3.70
CA LYS A 29 12.47 0.20 -2.29
C LYS A 29 11.18 -0.17 -1.54
N ASN A 30 10.19 -0.74 -2.24
CA ASN A 30 8.91 -1.09 -1.61
C ASN A 30 8.84 -2.55 -1.13
N VAL A 31 9.97 -3.28 -1.06
CA VAL A 31 10.00 -4.65 -0.51
C VAL A 31 9.40 -4.71 0.89
N THR A 32 9.60 -3.68 1.72
CA THR A 32 8.96 -3.59 3.03
C THR A 32 7.43 -3.57 2.93
N ILE A 33 6.87 -2.76 2.02
CA ILE A 33 5.41 -2.71 1.78
C ILE A 33 4.91 -4.05 1.25
N ILE A 34 5.63 -4.68 0.33
CA ILE A 34 5.29 -5.99 -0.22
C ILE A 34 5.26 -7.02 0.91
N GLY A 35 6.26 -7.04 1.77
CA GLY A 35 6.30 -7.93 2.94
C GLY A 35 5.18 -7.67 3.94
N MET A 36 4.81 -6.40 4.19
CA MET A 36 3.63 -6.05 4.98
C MET A 36 2.35 -6.61 4.36
N LEU A 37 2.15 -6.41 3.04
CA LEU A 37 0.97 -6.87 2.32
C LEU A 37 0.90 -8.40 2.25
N MET A 38 2.03 -9.07 2.06
CA MET A 38 2.13 -10.53 2.12
C MET A 38 1.73 -11.04 3.49
N LYS A 39 2.28 -10.49 4.58
CA LYS A 39 1.90 -10.88 5.95
C LYS A 39 0.41 -10.64 6.19
N TRP A 40 -0.11 -9.47 5.81
CA TRP A 40 -1.53 -9.17 5.98
C TRP A 40 -2.42 -10.14 5.19
N LEU A 41 -2.09 -10.40 3.92
CA LEU A 41 -2.84 -11.35 3.09
C LEU A 41 -2.79 -12.75 3.69
N TYR A 42 -1.64 -13.18 4.19
CA TYR A 42 -1.51 -14.49 4.82
C TYR A 42 -2.40 -14.68 6.05
N PHE A 43 -2.46 -13.65 6.92
CA PHE A 43 -3.18 -13.73 8.20
C PHE A 43 -4.61 -13.19 8.17
N THR A 44 -5.02 -12.49 7.10
CA THR A 44 -6.36 -11.91 7.03
C THR A 44 -7.42 -13.00 7.04
N ARG A 45 -8.48 -12.76 7.82
CA ARG A 45 -9.71 -13.57 7.83
C ARG A 45 -10.76 -13.09 6.82
N SER A 46 -10.44 -12.06 6.04
CA SER A 46 -11.30 -11.59 4.96
C SER A 46 -11.33 -12.57 3.78
N ALA A 47 -12.31 -12.42 2.89
CA ALA A 47 -12.40 -13.16 1.63
C ALA A 47 -11.35 -12.75 0.59
N VAL A 48 -10.40 -11.88 0.96
CA VAL A 48 -9.38 -11.37 0.03
C VAL A 48 -8.37 -12.46 -0.26
N GLU A 49 -8.23 -12.76 -1.54
CA GLU A 49 -7.31 -13.75 -2.11
C GLU A 49 -6.15 -13.09 -2.87
N GLU A 50 -6.39 -11.88 -3.38
CA GLU A 50 -5.42 -11.16 -4.20
C GLU A 50 -5.30 -9.69 -3.80
N ILE A 51 -4.06 -9.19 -3.87
CA ILE A 51 -3.73 -7.76 -3.72
C ILE A 51 -3.03 -7.29 -4.98
N HIS A 52 -3.57 -6.27 -5.62
CA HIS A 52 -3.03 -5.64 -6.82
C HIS A 52 -2.45 -4.29 -6.42
N VAL A 53 -1.13 -4.18 -6.38
CA VAL A 53 -0.44 -2.90 -6.19
C VAL A 53 -0.22 -2.27 -7.56
N ILE A 54 -0.84 -1.12 -7.80
CA ILE A 54 -0.88 -0.41 -9.07
C ILE A 54 -0.09 0.88 -8.94
N TYR A 55 0.91 1.03 -9.80
CA TYR A 55 1.68 2.26 -9.91
C TYR A 55 1.10 3.09 -11.07
N PRO A 56 0.47 4.24 -10.79
CA PRO A 56 -0.10 5.10 -11.80
C PRO A 56 1.00 5.69 -12.69
N ILE A 57 0.67 5.90 -13.96
CA ILE A 57 1.55 6.64 -14.87
C ILE A 57 1.49 8.12 -14.50
N VAL A 58 2.66 8.72 -14.29
CA VAL A 58 2.82 10.14 -13.95
C VAL A 58 2.08 11.00 -14.99
N GLY A 59 1.28 11.96 -14.53
CA GLY A 59 0.60 12.94 -15.38
C GLY A 59 -0.77 12.52 -15.93
N HIS A 60 -1.22 11.28 -15.71
CA HIS A 60 -2.51 10.80 -16.25
C HIS A 60 -3.53 10.36 -15.19
N LEU A 61 -3.13 10.27 -13.93
CA LEU A 61 -4.00 9.85 -12.84
C LEU A 61 -3.99 10.92 -11.76
N TYR A 62 -5.17 11.49 -11.50
CA TYR A 62 -5.41 12.42 -10.40
C TYR A 62 -5.85 11.62 -9.18
N LEU A 63 -5.03 11.56 -8.13
CA LEU A 63 -5.41 10.86 -6.92
C LEU A 63 -6.15 11.83 -5.99
N PRO A 64 -7.30 11.44 -5.40
CA PRO A 64 -8.02 12.30 -4.44
C PRO A 64 -7.15 12.84 -3.30
N PRO A 65 -6.18 12.09 -2.74
CA PRO A 65 -5.21 12.61 -1.78
C PRO A 65 -4.43 13.84 -2.26
N ASP A 66 -4.10 13.95 -3.54
CA ASP A 66 -3.33 15.07 -4.10
C ASP A 66 -4.08 16.40 -3.92
N ARG A 67 -5.42 16.35 -4.08
CA ARG A 67 -6.29 17.51 -3.83
C ARG A 67 -6.20 17.99 -2.39
N ILE A 68 -6.29 17.04 -1.46
CA ILE A 68 -6.27 17.30 -0.02
C ILE A 68 -4.91 17.86 0.36
N PHE A 69 -3.83 17.27 -0.15
CA PHE A 69 -2.47 17.75 0.07
C PHE A 69 -2.27 19.18 -0.46
N GLY A 70 -2.74 19.48 -1.68
CA GLY A 70 -2.68 20.83 -2.23
C GLY A 70 -3.46 21.87 -1.42
N ARG A 71 -4.64 21.50 -0.89
CA ARG A 71 -5.42 22.38 0.01
C ARG A 71 -4.70 22.65 1.32
N ILE A 72 -4.14 21.61 1.95
CA ILE A 72 -3.35 21.72 3.17
C ILE A 72 -2.13 22.62 2.92
N GLN A 73 -1.38 22.37 1.84
CA GLN A 73 -0.20 23.14 1.49
C GLN A 73 -0.51 24.62 1.26
N ASN A 74 -1.64 24.94 0.61
CA ASN A 74 -2.09 26.32 0.42
C ASN A 74 -2.41 27.02 1.75
N VAL A 75 -3.00 26.31 2.72
CA VAL A 75 -3.27 26.87 4.06
C VAL A 75 -1.97 27.07 4.84
N VAL A 76 -1.06 26.08 4.80
CA VAL A 76 0.23 26.16 5.48
C VAL A 76 1.07 27.32 4.92
N LYS A 77 1.15 27.48 3.59
CA LYS A 77 1.90 28.57 2.95
C LYS A 77 1.39 29.97 3.28
N ARG A 78 0.11 30.11 3.65
CA ARG A 78 -0.49 31.41 4.05
C ARG A 78 -0.21 31.75 5.51
N LYS A 79 0.27 30.80 6.32
CA LYS A 79 0.74 31.10 7.67
C LYS A 79 2.21 31.52 7.60
N GLU A 80 2.52 32.71 8.09
CA GLU A 80 3.89 33.24 8.13
C GLU A 80 4.78 32.48 9.12
N VAL A 81 4.22 32.08 10.26
CA VAL A 81 4.95 31.35 11.32
C VAL A 81 4.05 30.25 11.89
N ILE A 82 4.63 29.07 12.09
CA ILE A 82 4.03 27.98 12.87
C ILE A 82 4.99 27.69 14.02
N ILE A 83 4.56 27.96 15.25
CA ILE A 83 5.41 27.87 16.44
C ILE A 83 5.24 26.51 17.11
N ASN A 84 4.02 25.97 17.11
CA ASN A 84 3.71 24.71 17.77
C ASN A 84 3.33 23.60 16.76
N PRO A 85 3.94 22.40 16.81
CA PRO A 85 3.56 21.26 15.99
C PRO A 85 2.08 20.89 16.05
N LYS A 86 1.40 21.15 17.19
CA LYS A 86 -0.05 20.93 17.34
C LYS A 86 -0.88 21.75 16.35
N GLU A 87 -0.37 22.87 15.85
CA GLU A 87 -1.05 23.67 14.84
C GLU A 87 -1.16 22.94 13.51
N TYR A 88 -0.17 22.13 13.12
CA TYR A 88 -0.26 21.29 11.93
C TYR A 88 -1.40 20.28 12.08
N ARG A 89 -1.51 19.66 13.24
CA ARG A 89 -2.62 18.73 13.54
C ARG A 89 -3.97 19.41 13.35
N ALA A 90 -4.14 20.63 13.88
CA ALA A 90 -5.36 21.41 13.75
C ALA A 90 -5.65 21.86 12.31
N ILE A 91 -4.62 22.00 11.46
CA ILE A 91 -4.80 22.26 10.04
C ILE A 91 -5.23 20.98 9.32
N PHE A 92 -4.53 19.86 9.56
CA PHE A 92 -4.81 18.59 8.90
C PHE A 92 -6.20 18.06 9.23
N SER A 93 -6.65 18.20 10.49
CA SER A 93 -7.97 17.75 10.94
C SER A 93 -9.15 18.46 10.25
N LYS A 94 -8.92 19.63 9.64
CA LYS A 94 -9.94 20.33 8.84
C LYS A 94 -10.19 19.68 7.48
N PHE A 95 -9.24 18.90 6.97
CA PHE A 95 -9.28 18.35 5.62
C PHE A 95 -9.30 16.81 5.58
N ALA A 96 -8.81 16.15 6.62
CA ALA A 96 -8.72 14.70 6.69
C ALA A 96 -8.81 14.19 8.14
N THR A 97 -9.10 12.91 8.29
CA THR A 97 -8.95 12.21 9.57
C THR A 97 -7.48 12.12 9.93
N VAL A 98 -7.11 12.65 11.09
CA VAL A 98 -5.74 12.61 11.60
C VAL A 98 -5.65 11.53 12.64
N LEU A 99 -4.68 10.63 12.46
CA LEU A 99 -4.39 9.54 13.37
C LEU A 99 -2.96 9.72 13.88
N ASP A 100 -2.75 9.48 15.16
CA ASP A 100 -1.46 9.60 15.82
C ASP A 100 -0.73 8.28 15.82
N MET A 101 0.54 8.35 15.46
CA MET A 101 1.43 7.18 15.43
C MET A 101 1.64 6.55 16.81
N GLU A 102 1.60 7.33 17.89
CA GLU A 102 1.89 6.83 19.25
C GLU A 102 0.65 6.33 19.99
N SER A 103 -0.56 6.76 19.60
CA SER A 103 -1.80 6.39 20.30
C SER A 103 -2.72 5.47 19.49
N ASP A 104 -2.77 5.65 18.18
CA ASP A 104 -3.77 4.97 17.33
C ASP A 104 -3.22 3.72 16.65
N PHE A 105 -1.88 3.58 16.60
CA PHE A 105 -1.21 2.49 15.91
C PHE A 105 -0.03 1.93 16.70
N ASP A 106 0.14 0.62 16.60
CA ASP A 106 1.39 -0.03 17.00
C ASP A 106 2.44 0.14 15.88
N VAL A 107 3.59 0.71 16.23
CA VAL A 107 4.73 0.84 15.31
C VAL A 107 5.61 -0.40 15.43
N PHE A 108 5.73 -1.16 14.34
CA PHE A 108 6.58 -2.35 14.28
C PHE A 108 7.80 -2.13 13.38
N ASP A 109 8.91 -2.78 13.69
CA ASP A 109 10.09 -2.82 12.82
C ASP A 109 9.87 -3.81 11.67
N TRP A 110 9.21 -3.31 10.63
CA TRP A 110 8.97 -4.07 9.42
C TRP A 110 10.20 -4.27 8.55
N LYS A 111 11.23 -3.41 8.68
CA LYS A 111 12.40 -3.49 7.82
C LYS A 111 13.18 -4.78 8.13
N THR A 112 13.53 -4.98 9.40
CA THR A 112 14.23 -6.18 9.84
C THR A 112 13.37 -7.43 9.68
N ALA A 113 12.07 -7.35 9.97
CA ALA A 113 11.15 -8.46 9.76
C ALA A 113 11.12 -8.92 8.29
N VAL A 114 11.07 -7.98 7.34
CA VAL A 114 11.02 -8.30 5.91
C VAL A 114 12.37 -8.81 5.41
N GLU A 115 13.48 -8.22 5.82
CA GLU A 115 14.84 -8.70 5.46
C GLU A 115 15.06 -10.17 5.86
N THR A 116 14.43 -10.62 6.94
CA THR A 116 14.52 -12.01 7.44
C THR A 116 13.67 -12.99 6.62
N HIS A 117 12.53 -12.55 6.06
CA HIS A 117 11.51 -13.43 5.46
C HIS A 117 11.39 -13.30 3.95
N VAL A 118 11.91 -12.22 3.37
CA VAL A 118 11.76 -11.87 1.96
C VAL A 118 13.14 -11.72 1.35
N LYS A 119 13.34 -12.33 0.18
CA LYS A 119 14.62 -12.23 -0.54
C LYS A 119 14.96 -10.77 -0.83
N PRO A 120 16.24 -10.38 -0.78
CA PRO A 120 16.64 -9.03 -1.19
C PRO A 120 16.32 -8.82 -2.67
N PRO A 121 15.97 -7.61 -3.11
CA PRO A 121 15.45 -7.38 -4.46
C PRO A 121 16.30 -7.92 -5.61
N GLY A 122 17.63 -7.92 -5.47
CA GLY A 122 18.56 -8.46 -6.48
C GLY A 122 18.56 -9.98 -6.64
N GLN A 123 17.92 -10.72 -5.72
CA GLN A 123 17.79 -12.18 -5.78
C GLN A 123 16.41 -12.64 -6.27
N TRP A 124 15.54 -11.70 -6.67
CA TRP A 124 14.28 -12.04 -7.30
C TRP A 124 14.52 -12.37 -8.77
N HIS A 125 13.69 -13.25 -9.32
CA HIS A 125 13.77 -13.66 -10.72
C HIS A 125 13.28 -12.59 -11.70
N PHE A 126 12.90 -11.40 -11.19
CA PHE A 126 12.41 -10.28 -11.96
C PHE A 126 12.99 -8.96 -11.44
N GLN A 127 13.04 -7.96 -12.32
CA GLN A 127 13.44 -6.61 -11.96
C GLN A 127 12.22 -5.81 -11.57
N PHE A 128 12.29 -5.15 -10.42
CA PHE A 128 11.16 -4.35 -9.98
C PHE A 128 10.96 -3.14 -10.89
N SER A 129 12.03 -2.47 -11.36
CA SER A 129 12.02 -1.15 -12.01
C SER A 129 11.14 -0.99 -13.25
N SER A 130 10.75 -2.08 -13.89
CA SER A 130 9.89 -2.09 -15.08
C SER A 130 8.43 -2.45 -14.79
N ALA A 131 8.10 -2.78 -13.54
CA ALA A 131 6.75 -3.13 -13.16
C ALA A 131 5.79 -1.95 -13.29
N LYS A 132 4.55 -2.20 -13.69
CA LYS A 132 3.47 -1.21 -13.59
C LYS A 132 2.42 -1.67 -12.58
N ARG A 133 2.34 -2.98 -12.38
CA ARG A 133 1.48 -3.63 -11.41
C ARG A 133 2.21 -4.81 -10.78
N MET A 134 1.90 -5.05 -9.52
CA MET A 134 2.28 -6.25 -8.78
C MET A 134 1.02 -6.93 -8.28
N ILE A 135 0.96 -8.25 -8.42
CA ILE A 135 -0.13 -9.07 -7.92
C ILE A 135 0.45 -10.01 -6.87
N ILE A 136 -0.11 -9.96 -5.66
CA ILE A 136 0.18 -10.89 -4.57
C ILE A 136 -1.05 -11.77 -4.42
N LYS A 137 -0.88 -13.09 -4.55
CA LYS A 137 -1.98 -14.06 -4.55
C LYS A 137 -1.74 -15.17 -3.54
N LYS A 138 -2.81 -15.62 -2.88
CA LYS A 138 -2.83 -16.88 -2.13
C LYS A 138 -2.90 -18.05 -3.10
N GLU A 139 -1.95 -18.97 -3.04
CA GLU A 139 -2.11 -20.26 -3.71
C GLU A 139 -2.93 -21.21 -2.84
N ALA A 140 -3.92 -21.84 -3.46
CA ALA A 140 -4.64 -22.96 -2.85
C ALA A 140 -3.70 -24.17 -2.79
N SER A 141 -3.46 -24.67 -1.59
CA SER A 141 -2.67 -25.89 -1.39
C SER A 141 -3.47 -27.10 -1.89
N SER A 142 -3.17 -27.57 -3.09
CA SER A 142 -3.53 -28.93 -3.49
C SER A 142 -2.55 -29.88 -2.80
N SER A 143 -3.01 -30.53 -1.71
CA SER A 143 -2.30 -31.57 -0.93
C SER A 143 -1.45 -31.06 0.23
N GLY A 144 -2.08 -30.78 1.39
CA GLY A 144 -1.47 -30.84 2.74
C GLY A 144 -0.25 -29.96 3.04
N LYS A 145 0.23 -29.16 2.09
CA LYS A 145 1.37 -28.25 2.26
C LYS A 145 0.90 -26.88 2.75
N LYS A 146 1.77 -26.18 3.48
CA LYS A 146 1.54 -24.80 3.94
C LYS A 146 1.08 -23.93 2.77
N SER A 147 0.09 -23.06 2.99
CA SER A 147 -0.34 -22.06 2.02
C SER A 147 0.85 -21.22 1.58
N LEU A 148 1.09 -21.12 0.28
CA LEU A 148 2.15 -20.31 -0.31
C LEU A 148 1.55 -19.01 -0.83
N LEU A 149 2.36 -17.96 -0.84
CA LEU A 149 2.05 -16.70 -1.49
C LEU A 149 2.85 -16.59 -2.78
N GLU A 150 2.16 -16.35 -3.87
CA GLU A 150 2.75 -16.09 -5.17
C GLU A 150 2.77 -14.58 -5.43
N VAL A 151 3.90 -14.07 -5.92
CA VAL A 151 4.05 -12.66 -6.31
C VAL A 151 4.38 -12.58 -7.79
N LYS A 152 3.51 -11.94 -8.57
CA LYS A 152 3.68 -11.70 -10.01
C LYS A 152 3.89 -10.23 -10.29
N LEU A 153 4.85 -9.92 -11.16
CA LEU A 153 5.00 -8.59 -11.75
C LEU A 153 4.37 -8.54 -13.12
N ILE A 154 3.64 -7.45 -13.39
CA ILE A 154 3.10 -7.12 -14.70
C ILE A 154 3.73 -5.80 -15.14
N THR A 155 4.41 -5.85 -16.28
CA THR A 155 5.10 -4.72 -16.92
C THR A 155 4.22 -4.06 -18.01
N ALA A 156 3.15 -4.73 -18.44
CA ALA A 156 2.20 -4.21 -19.41
C ALA A 156 1.43 -2.97 -18.87
N PRO A 157 1.18 -1.95 -19.72
CA PRO A 157 0.36 -0.79 -19.35
C PRO A 157 -1.09 -1.20 -19.02
N ILE A 158 -1.73 -0.40 -18.16
CA ILE A 158 -3.06 -0.71 -17.59
C ILE A 158 -4.14 -0.92 -18.67
N TRP A 159 -4.03 -0.25 -19.83
CA TRP A 159 -5.01 -0.32 -20.93
C TRP A 159 -4.84 -1.51 -21.88
N GLU A 160 -3.71 -2.22 -21.86
CA GLU A 160 -3.51 -3.41 -22.73
C GLU A 160 -4.24 -4.66 -22.21
N CYS A 161 -4.68 -4.67 -20.94
CA CYS A 161 -5.46 -5.77 -20.38
C CYS A 161 -6.99 -5.59 -20.52
N THR A 162 -7.47 -4.56 -21.21
CA THR A 162 -8.91 -4.32 -21.43
C THR A 162 -9.46 -4.95 -22.72
N SER A 163 -8.67 -5.72 -23.47
CA SER A 163 -9.11 -6.43 -24.70
C SER A 163 -9.69 -7.84 -24.45
N MET A 164 -10.27 -8.06 -23.27
CA MET A 164 -11.20 -9.18 -23.02
C MET A 164 -12.45 -8.65 -22.31
N CYS A 165 -13.23 -7.88 -23.06
CA CYS A 165 -14.67 -7.72 -22.89
C CYS A 165 -15.28 -7.82 -24.29
#